data_AF-A0AAW8J4T5-F1
#
_entry.id   AF-A0AAW8J4T5-F1
#
_cell.length_a   1.000
_cell.length_b   1.000
_cell.length_c   1.000
_cell.angle_alpha   90.00
_cell.angle_beta   90.00
_cell.angle_gamma   90.00
#
_symmetry.space_group_name_H-M   'P 1'
#
loop_
_entity.id
_entity.type
_entity.pdbx_description
1 polymer ?
#
loop_
_entity_poly.entity_id
_entity_poly.type
_entity_poly.pdbx_seq_one_letter_code
_entity_poly.pdbx_strand_id
1 'polypeptide(L)'
;MEIDGNTSYKQRRFFNYSTGYLLAIFVLLLFIPFQKNSAENQCENGNKFNLSIFNENDYKFQSKSCHEKNGVILKYYLINHSNSKSDYLGEYSEFSAKEEPKIRAVSVYHSKNKKDPLLILIISSYFCCTPQLEGYAYKVGIYRFSLKNNDISIEDVTSQVFGKRASGFEGKLDRTLNFKYKNIASIKRWLDKHY
;
A
#
# COMPACT_ATOMS: atom_id res chain seq x y z
N MET A 1 -5.38 -88.07 46.83
CA MET A 1 -4.87 -86.82 46.22
C MET A 1 -5.90 -86.40 45.17
N GLU A 2 -7.06 -85.83 45.48
CA GLU A 2 -7.44 -84.85 46.52
C GLU A 2 -6.46 -83.67 46.56
N ILE A 3 -6.87 -82.39 46.53
CA ILE A 3 -8.19 -81.75 46.71
C ILE A 3 -8.00 -80.26 46.37
N ASP A 4 -9.09 -79.62 45.95
CA ASP A 4 -9.54 -78.23 46.16
C ASP A 4 -8.59 -77.02 46.16
N GLY A 5 -9.15 -75.91 45.65
CA GLY A 5 -9.49 -74.82 46.57
C GLY A 5 -8.68 -73.51 46.51
N ASN A 6 -9.36 -72.50 45.94
CA ASN A 6 -9.54 -71.15 46.49
C ASN A 6 -8.54 -70.01 46.17
N THR A 7 -9.10 -68.79 46.27
CA THR A 7 -8.55 -67.42 46.21
C THR A 7 -8.38 -66.81 44.80
N SER A 8 -8.63 -65.52 44.54
CA SER A 8 -9.33 -64.38 45.17
C SER A 8 -9.20 -63.20 44.18
N TYR A 9 -9.97 -62.12 44.39
CA TYR A 9 -9.84 -60.78 43.77
C TYR A 9 -10.28 -60.55 42.31
N LYS A 10 -11.47 -59.95 42.13
CA LYS A 10 -11.57 -58.59 41.52
C LYS A 10 -12.97 -57.96 41.67
N GLN A 11 -13.06 -57.11 42.68
CA GLN A 11 -13.56 -55.75 42.64
C GLN A 11 -14.68 -55.37 41.66
N ARG A 12 -15.83 -55.08 42.28
CA ARG A 12 -16.99 -54.33 41.83
C ARG A 12 -16.67 -52.98 41.18
N ARG A 13 -17.59 -52.63 40.27
CA ARG A 13 -18.04 -51.29 39.84
C ARG A 13 -16.99 -50.46 39.12
N PHE A 14 -17.34 -49.93 37.96
CA PHE A 14 -17.57 -48.49 37.84
C PHE A 14 -17.99 -48.07 36.41
N PHE A 15 -19.10 -47.32 36.36
CA PHE A 15 -19.48 -46.30 35.38
C PHE A 15 -19.68 -46.73 33.91
N ASN A 16 -20.90 -46.71 33.35
CA ASN A 16 -21.69 -45.49 33.06
C ASN A 16 -20.81 -44.28 32.65
N TYR A 17 -19.96 -44.46 31.65
CA TYR A 17 -19.31 -43.38 30.90
C TYR A 17 -19.46 -43.67 29.41
N SER A 18 -20.59 -43.31 28.80
CA SER A 18 -20.71 -43.40 27.33
C SER A 18 -21.69 -42.39 26.75
N THR A 19 -22.75 -42.01 27.45
CA THR A 19 -23.80 -41.12 26.90
C THR A 19 -23.71 -39.65 27.32
N GLY A 20 -22.86 -39.30 28.30
CA GLY A 20 -22.68 -37.90 28.74
C GLY A 20 -21.67 -37.08 27.93
N TYR A 21 -20.80 -37.73 27.16
CA TYR A 21 -19.71 -37.04 26.44
C TYR A 21 -20.14 -36.40 25.11
N LEU A 22 -21.20 -36.92 24.47
CA LEU A 22 -21.66 -36.42 23.17
C LEU A 22 -22.41 -35.07 23.27
N LEU A 23 -23.06 -34.78 24.40
CA LEU A 23 -23.77 -33.51 24.63
C LEU A 23 -22.85 -32.36 25.06
N ALA A 24 -21.69 -32.65 25.67
CA ALA A 24 -20.73 -31.63 26.08
C ALA A 24 -19.94 -31.02 24.90
N ILE A 25 -19.78 -31.78 23.81
CA ILE A 25 -19.06 -31.33 22.60
C ILE A 25 -19.90 -30.35 21.77
N PHE A 26 -21.23 -30.45 21.84
CA PHE A 26 -22.15 -29.62 21.04
C PHE A 26 -22.36 -28.21 21.63
N VAL A 27 -22.08 -28.00 22.93
CA VAL A 27 -22.41 -26.75 23.64
C VAL A 27 -21.21 -25.80 23.80
N LEU A 28 -19.98 -26.30 23.85
CA LEU A 28 -18.77 -25.47 24.02
C LEU A 28 -18.08 -25.11 22.70
N LEU A 29 -18.46 -25.78 21.61
CA LEU A 29 -18.05 -25.45 20.24
C LEU A 29 -19.14 -24.65 19.51
N LEU A 30 -19.99 -23.93 20.24
CA LEU A 30 -20.38 -22.58 19.82
C LEU A 30 -19.14 -21.69 20.07
N PHE A 31 -17.98 -21.97 19.48
CA PHE A 31 -17.53 -21.39 18.20
C PHE A 31 -18.22 -20.06 17.90
N ILE A 32 -17.98 -19.07 18.75
CA ILE A 32 -17.76 -17.74 18.23
C ILE A 32 -16.30 -17.43 18.53
N PRO A 33 -15.35 -17.59 17.59
CA PRO A 33 -14.23 -16.69 17.62
C PRO A 33 -14.87 -15.30 17.56
N PHE A 34 -14.83 -14.57 18.66
CA PHE A 34 -14.95 -13.12 18.60
C PHE A 34 -13.97 -12.74 17.50
N GLN A 35 -14.48 -12.32 16.34
CA GLN A 35 -13.62 -11.70 15.36
C GLN A 35 -13.01 -10.55 16.13
N LYS A 36 -11.72 -10.71 16.40
CA LYS A 36 -10.87 -9.59 16.75
C LYS A 36 -11.02 -8.72 15.52
N ASN A 37 -11.93 -7.74 15.58
CA ASN A 37 -11.77 -6.51 14.84
C ASN A 37 -10.47 -5.95 15.38
N SER A 38 -9.36 -6.51 14.90
CA SER A 38 -8.12 -5.81 14.84
C SER A 38 -8.53 -4.50 14.19
N ALA A 39 -8.30 -3.38 14.86
CA ALA A 39 -8.23 -2.10 14.20
C ALA A 39 -7.02 -2.17 13.24
N GLU A 40 -7.12 -3.02 12.23
CA GLU A 40 -6.22 -3.15 11.12
C GLU A 40 -6.56 -1.94 10.27
N ASN A 41 -5.67 -0.94 10.31
CA ASN A 41 -5.70 0.30 9.57
C ASN A 41 -6.59 0.17 8.31
N GLN A 42 -7.81 0.73 8.36
CA GLN A 42 -8.77 0.64 7.27
C GLN A 42 -8.20 1.43 6.09
N CYS A 43 -7.55 0.72 5.18
CA CYS A 43 -7.02 1.28 3.95
C CYS A 43 -8.06 1.13 2.85
N GLU A 44 -8.57 2.24 2.35
CA GLU A 44 -9.49 2.29 1.22
C GLU A 44 -8.71 2.26 -0.09
N ASN A 45 -9.25 1.56 -1.10
CA ASN A 45 -8.64 1.54 -2.42
C ASN A 45 -8.84 2.90 -3.10
N GLY A 46 -7.74 3.52 -3.54
CA GLY A 46 -7.75 4.77 -4.28
C GLY A 46 -7.68 4.55 -5.80
N ASN A 47 -7.01 5.48 -6.47
CA ASN A 47 -6.86 5.49 -7.92
C ASN A 47 -6.15 4.24 -8.45
N LYS A 48 -6.58 3.81 -9.64
CA LYS A 48 -5.94 2.72 -10.41
C LYS A 48 -5.68 3.19 -11.83
N PHE A 49 -4.49 2.93 -12.35
CA PHE A 49 -4.12 3.27 -13.72
C PHE A 49 -3.37 2.09 -14.35
N ASN A 50 -3.80 1.65 -15.53
CA ASN A 50 -2.99 0.73 -16.32
C ASN A 50 -1.81 1.50 -16.92
N LEU A 51 -0.65 0.85 -16.94
CA LEU A 51 0.61 1.40 -17.40
C LEU A 51 1.22 0.45 -18.42
N SER A 52 1.86 1.04 -19.42
CA SER A 52 2.67 0.33 -20.41
C SER A 52 4.13 0.72 -20.19
N ILE A 53 4.85 -0.07 -19.39
CA ILE A 53 6.25 0.19 -19.03
C ILE A 53 7.17 -0.40 -20.10
N PHE A 54 7.07 -1.70 -20.34
CA PHE A 54 7.82 -2.42 -21.36
C PHE A 54 6.91 -2.92 -22.48
N ASN A 55 5.74 -3.44 -22.12
CA ASN A 55 4.71 -3.90 -23.05
C ASN A 55 3.37 -3.18 -22.79
N GLU A 56 2.39 -3.38 -23.66
CA GLU A 56 1.07 -2.79 -23.48
C GLU A 56 0.38 -3.34 -22.22
N ASN A 57 -0.04 -2.43 -21.32
CA ASN A 57 -0.79 -2.74 -20.11
C ASN A 57 -0.14 -3.84 -19.24
N ASP A 58 1.19 -3.86 -19.17
CA ASP A 58 1.96 -4.85 -18.41
C ASP A 58 1.97 -4.58 -16.90
N TYR A 59 1.66 -3.34 -16.51
CA TYR A 59 1.60 -2.92 -15.12
C TYR A 59 0.31 -2.17 -14.78
N LYS A 60 0.00 -2.15 -13.48
CA LYS A 60 -1.05 -1.33 -12.90
C LYS A 60 -0.53 -0.57 -11.70
N PHE A 61 -0.66 0.74 -11.74
CA PHE A 61 -0.54 1.57 -10.55
C PHE A 61 -1.80 1.47 -9.70
N GLN A 62 -1.63 1.38 -8.39
CA GLN A 62 -2.73 1.45 -7.43
C GLN A 62 -2.33 2.28 -6.22
N SER A 63 -3.19 3.21 -5.80
CA SER A 63 -3.08 3.87 -4.50
C SER A 63 -4.07 3.30 -3.48
N LYS A 64 -3.76 3.52 -2.20
CA LYS A 64 -4.63 3.26 -1.06
C LYS A 64 -4.53 4.40 -0.06
N SER A 65 -5.67 4.83 0.48
CA SER A 65 -5.74 5.83 1.55
C SER A 65 -5.96 5.10 2.86
N CYS A 66 -4.99 5.17 3.76
CA CYS A 66 -5.07 4.55 5.08
C CYS A 66 -5.38 5.61 6.13
N HIS A 67 -6.53 5.48 6.80
CA HIS A 67 -6.94 6.40 7.84
C HIS A 67 -6.24 6.03 9.16
N GLU A 68 -5.42 6.95 9.67
CA GLU A 68 -4.76 6.84 10.97
C GLU A 68 -5.28 7.93 11.92
N LYS A 69 -4.91 7.82 13.21
CA LYS A 69 -5.34 8.79 14.24
C LYS A 69 -4.99 10.24 13.91
N ASN A 70 -3.87 10.44 13.21
CA ASN A 70 -3.31 11.76 12.91
C ASN A 70 -3.73 12.29 11.53
N GLY A 71 -4.47 11.51 10.74
CA GLY A 71 -4.88 11.85 9.38
C GLY A 71 -4.65 10.70 8.41
N VAL A 72 -4.57 11.01 7.11
CA VAL A 72 -4.51 9.99 6.05
C VAL A 72 -3.10 9.81 5.50
N ILE A 73 -2.68 8.55 5.39
CA ILE A 73 -1.47 8.14 4.67
C ILE A 73 -1.87 7.57 3.32
N LEU A 74 -1.40 8.22 2.25
CA LEU A 74 -1.57 7.75 0.88
C LEU A 74 -0.42 6.80 0.53
N LYS A 75 -0.70 5.51 0.44
CA LYS A 75 0.24 4.47 0.00
C LYS A 75 0.05 4.18 -1.48
N TYR A 76 1.11 3.87 -2.20
CA TYR A 76 1.01 3.55 -3.62
C TYR A 76 1.94 2.42 -4.03
N TYR A 77 1.44 1.63 -4.98
CA TYR A 77 1.94 0.33 -5.36
C TYR A 77 1.96 0.21 -6.88
N LEU A 78 2.84 -0.66 -7.35
CA LEU A 78 2.85 -1.12 -8.72
C LEU A 78 2.58 -2.62 -8.75
N ILE A 79 1.64 -3.03 -9.58
CA ILE A 79 1.23 -4.42 -9.71
C ILE A 79 1.61 -4.90 -11.10
N ASN A 80 2.44 -5.94 -11.18
CA ASN A 80 2.74 -6.62 -12.43
C ASN A 80 1.54 -7.50 -12.82
N HIS A 81 0.98 -7.29 -14.01
CA HIS A 81 -0.19 -8.05 -14.46
C HIS A 81 0.08 -9.53 -14.71
N SER A 82 1.30 -9.89 -15.11
CA SER A 82 1.63 -11.27 -15.49
C SER A 82 1.61 -12.24 -14.30
N ASN A 83 2.06 -11.78 -13.13
CA ASN A 83 2.25 -12.63 -11.94
C ASN A 83 1.53 -12.09 -10.70
N SER A 84 0.77 -10.99 -10.83
CA SER A 84 0.08 -10.29 -9.74
C SER A 84 0.99 -9.85 -8.59
N LYS A 85 2.32 -9.81 -8.80
CA LYS A 85 3.26 -9.30 -7.82
C LYS A 85 3.01 -7.81 -7.60
N SER A 86 2.86 -7.42 -6.33
CA SER A 86 2.70 -6.03 -5.92
C SER A 86 3.99 -5.52 -5.29
N ASP A 87 4.59 -4.51 -5.89
CA ASP A 87 5.75 -3.80 -5.37
C ASP A 87 5.29 -2.49 -4.71
N TYR A 88 5.72 -2.25 -3.47
CA TYR A 88 5.46 -1.00 -2.76
C TYR A 88 6.42 0.08 -3.27
N LEU A 89 5.86 1.21 -3.73
CA LEU A 89 6.66 2.33 -4.24
C LEU A 89 6.92 3.39 -3.19
N GLY A 90 5.99 3.58 -2.26
CA GLY A 90 6.13 4.56 -1.19
C GLY A 90 4.80 5.03 -0.63
N GLU A 91 4.91 6.02 0.25
CA GLU A 91 3.78 6.69 0.87
C GLU A 91 3.97 8.20 0.92
N TYR A 92 2.88 8.89 1.20
CA TYR A 92 2.86 10.32 1.40
C TYR A 92 1.74 10.70 2.36
N SER A 93 2.08 11.56 3.32
CA SER A 93 1.14 12.13 4.27
C SER A 93 1.39 13.62 4.38
N GLU A 94 0.32 14.37 4.63
CA GLU A 94 0.39 15.79 4.94
C GLU A 94 -0.76 16.11 5.89
N PHE A 95 -0.53 15.86 7.18
CA PHE A 95 -1.57 15.95 8.21
C PHE A 95 -2.01 17.37 8.51
N SER A 96 -1.22 18.36 8.09
CA SER A 96 -1.55 19.79 8.24
C SER A 96 -2.43 20.32 7.11
N ALA A 97 -2.62 19.54 6.03
CA ALA A 97 -3.43 19.95 4.90
C ALA A 97 -4.92 19.94 5.25
N LYS A 98 -5.68 20.83 4.58
CA LYS A 98 -7.14 20.87 4.67
C LYS A 98 -7.79 19.68 3.97
N GLU A 99 -7.22 19.28 2.83
CA GLU A 99 -7.64 18.07 2.11
C GLU A 99 -6.59 16.98 2.21
N GLU A 100 -7.07 15.74 2.26
CA GLU A 100 -6.24 14.53 2.21
C GLU A 100 -5.37 14.50 0.95
N PRO A 101 -4.18 13.87 1.02
CA PRO A 101 -3.32 13.73 -0.14
C PRO A 101 -3.96 12.91 -1.27
N LYS A 102 -3.76 13.36 -2.51
CA LYS A 102 -4.36 12.75 -3.71
C LYS A 102 -3.33 12.52 -4.81
N ILE A 103 -3.50 11.42 -5.54
CA ILE A 103 -2.77 11.17 -6.79
C ILE A 103 -3.31 12.11 -7.85
N ARG A 104 -2.48 13.05 -8.33
CA ARG A 104 -2.85 13.98 -9.39
C ARG A 104 -2.58 13.44 -10.78
N ALA A 105 -1.46 12.76 -10.95
CA ALA A 105 -1.12 12.15 -12.22
C ALA A 105 -0.12 11.02 -12.03
N VAL A 106 -0.22 10.03 -12.92
CA VAL A 106 0.76 8.96 -13.10
C VAL A 106 1.06 8.87 -14.59
N SER A 107 2.32 8.74 -14.96
CA SER A 107 2.70 8.58 -16.37
C SER A 107 4.02 7.86 -16.52
N VAL A 108 4.15 7.08 -17.59
CA VAL A 108 5.45 6.52 -17.99
C VAL A 108 6.13 7.49 -18.95
N TYR A 109 7.44 7.66 -18.77
CA TYR A 109 8.32 8.38 -19.67
C TYR A 109 9.36 7.42 -20.23
N HIS A 110 9.40 7.33 -21.55
CA HIS A 110 10.42 6.63 -22.31
C HIS A 110 11.38 7.66 -22.89
N SER A 111 12.66 7.59 -22.49
CA SER A 111 13.67 8.50 -23.03
C SER A 111 13.93 8.20 -24.50
N LYS A 112 14.14 9.26 -25.30
CA LYS A 112 14.57 9.14 -26.69
C LYS A 112 15.95 8.48 -26.83
N ASN A 113 16.78 8.56 -25.78
CA ASN A 113 18.13 8.03 -25.76
C ASN A 113 18.20 6.55 -25.29
N LYS A 114 17.08 5.82 -25.37
CA LYS A 114 16.97 4.40 -24.95
C LYS A 114 17.41 4.12 -23.51
N LYS A 115 17.31 5.13 -22.62
CA LYS A 115 17.45 4.92 -21.18
C LYS A 115 16.25 4.15 -20.64
N ASP A 116 16.45 3.51 -19.50
CA ASP A 116 15.40 2.83 -18.74
C ASP A 116 14.14 3.71 -18.58
N PRO A 117 12.93 3.13 -18.75
CA PRO A 117 11.68 3.85 -18.54
C PRO A 117 11.59 4.43 -17.12
N LEU A 118 10.97 5.60 -17.01
CA LEU A 118 10.67 6.24 -15.73
C LEU A 118 9.16 6.28 -15.49
N LEU A 119 8.73 5.89 -14.29
CA LEU A 119 7.40 6.23 -13.79
C LEU A 119 7.45 7.60 -13.12
N ILE A 120 6.57 8.49 -13.55
CA ILE A 120 6.35 9.81 -12.99
C ILE A 120 5.07 9.74 -12.16
N LEU A 121 5.16 10.14 -10.91
CA LEU A 121 4.04 10.28 -9.99
C LEU A 121 3.93 11.73 -9.53
N ILE A 122 2.74 12.31 -9.58
CA ILE A 122 2.44 13.63 -8.99
C ILE A 122 1.39 13.44 -7.90
N ILE A 123 1.73 13.86 -6.69
CA ILE A 123 0.87 13.86 -5.51
C ILE A 123 0.64 15.31 -5.11
N SER A 124 -0.54 15.63 -4.58
CA SER A 124 -0.78 16.93 -3.97
C SER A 124 -1.65 16.85 -2.73
N SER A 125 -1.49 17.83 -1.84
CA SER A 125 -2.43 18.14 -0.76
C SER A 125 -2.84 19.59 -0.81
N TYR A 126 -4.10 19.89 -0.49
CA TYR A 126 -4.61 21.26 -0.46
C TYR A 126 -4.51 21.84 0.94
N PHE A 127 -3.96 23.04 1.04
CA PHE A 127 -3.89 23.85 2.24
C PHE A 127 -4.87 25.01 2.17
N CYS A 128 -5.55 25.22 3.28
CA CYS A 128 -6.41 26.35 3.59
C CYS A 128 -6.41 26.45 5.13
N CYS A 129 -6.55 27.60 5.77
CA CYS A 129 -7.01 28.90 5.32
C CYS A 129 -6.19 30.00 6.04
N THR A 130 -6.41 31.27 5.72
CA THR A 130 -5.76 32.41 6.40
C THR A 130 -5.88 32.29 7.93
N PRO A 131 -4.82 32.59 8.71
CA PRO A 131 -3.62 33.35 8.30
C PRO A 131 -2.46 32.50 7.76
N GLN A 132 -2.66 31.21 7.40
CA GLN A 132 -1.57 30.30 7.04
C GLN A 132 -1.11 30.48 5.57
N LEU A 133 -1.62 29.61 4.69
CA LEU A 133 -1.29 29.52 3.28
C LEU A 133 -2.48 28.87 2.58
N GLU A 134 -2.82 29.37 1.40
CA GLU A 134 -3.88 28.81 0.57
C GLU A 134 -3.31 28.33 -0.75
N GLY A 135 -3.48 27.04 -1.06
CA GLY A 135 -2.93 26.45 -2.28
C GLY A 135 -2.57 24.97 -2.16
N TYR A 136 -1.82 24.47 -3.13
CA TYR A 136 -1.44 23.07 -3.21
C TYR A 136 0.04 22.87 -2.93
N ALA A 137 0.36 22.00 -1.98
CA ALA A 137 1.68 21.38 -1.92
C ALA A 137 1.70 20.22 -2.92
N TYR A 138 2.76 20.16 -3.72
CA TYR A 138 3.02 19.09 -4.67
C TYR A 138 4.26 18.30 -4.29
N LYS A 139 4.21 17.00 -4.54
CA LYS A 139 5.37 16.09 -4.52
C LYS A 139 5.39 15.30 -5.82
N VAL A 140 6.58 15.21 -6.41
CA VAL A 140 6.90 14.42 -7.60
C VAL A 140 7.72 13.22 -7.15
N GLY A 141 7.31 12.03 -7.58
CA GLY A 141 8.10 10.80 -7.48
C GLY A 141 8.56 10.37 -8.88
N ILE A 142 9.81 9.92 -8.98
CA ILE A 142 10.41 9.37 -10.20
C ILE A 142 11.02 8.01 -9.89
N TYR A 143 10.51 6.97 -10.53
CA TYR A 143 10.98 5.59 -10.33
C TYR A 143 11.54 5.03 -11.64
N ARG A 144 12.76 4.49 -11.61
CA ARG A 144 13.40 3.87 -12.77
C ARG A 144 13.08 2.37 -12.81
N PHE A 145 12.74 1.89 -14.00
CA PHE A 145 12.51 0.47 -14.29
C PHE A 145 13.69 -0.08 -15.06
N SER A 146 14.49 -0.94 -14.43
CA SER A 146 15.59 -1.63 -15.10
C SER A 146 15.22 -3.08 -15.32
N LEU A 147 15.42 -3.56 -16.55
CA LEU A 147 15.28 -4.96 -16.92
C LEU A 147 16.68 -5.57 -17.05
N LYS A 148 17.01 -6.53 -16.19
CA LYS A 148 18.27 -7.27 -16.27
C LYS A 148 17.98 -8.76 -16.13
N ASN A 149 18.38 -9.57 -17.11
CA ASN A 149 18.21 -11.03 -17.09
C ASN A 149 16.76 -11.48 -16.80
N ASN A 150 15.77 -10.80 -17.38
CA ASN A 150 14.32 -10.98 -17.13
C ASN A 150 13.83 -10.59 -15.72
N ASP A 151 14.72 -10.12 -14.84
CA ASP A 151 14.34 -9.54 -13.56
C ASP A 151 14.14 -8.04 -13.69
N ILE A 152 13.07 -7.55 -13.07
CA ILE A 152 12.70 -6.13 -13.07
C ILE A 152 13.02 -5.56 -11.71
N SER A 153 13.84 -4.50 -11.68
CA SER A 153 14.11 -3.72 -10.49
C SER A 153 13.49 -2.34 -10.61
N ILE A 154 12.91 -1.87 -9.50
CA ILE A 154 12.32 -0.53 -9.38
C ILE A 154 13.17 0.27 -8.40
N GLU A 155 13.74 1.38 -8.86
CA GLU A 155 14.59 2.27 -8.05
C GLU A 155 13.93 3.63 -7.92
N ASP A 156 13.79 4.16 -6.70
CA ASP A 156 13.43 5.57 -6.50
C ASP A 156 14.64 6.46 -6.85
N VAL A 157 14.51 7.21 -7.94
CA VAL A 157 15.56 8.10 -8.46
C VAL A 157 15.14 9.58 -8.36
N THR A 158 14.11 9.88 -7.57
CA THR A 158 13.54 11.23 -7.42
C THR A 158 14.59 12.25 -7.02
N SER A 159 15.44 11.93 -6.03
CA SER A 159 16.49 12.83 -5.53
C SER A 159 17.59 13.06 -6.57
N GLN A 160 17.93 12.04 -7.36
CA GLN A 160 18.92 12.11 -8.43
C GLN A 160 18.41 12.99 -9.59
N VAL A 161 17.12 12.90 -9.93
CA VAL A 161 16.51 13.59 -11.07
C VAL A 161 16.11 15.03 -10.71
N PHE A 162 15.38 15.23 -9.61
CA PHE A 162 14.84 16.54 -9.24
C PHE A 162 15.43 17.15 -7.97
N GLY A 163 16.02 16.34 -7.09
CA GLY A 163 16.55 16.80 -5.81
C GLY A 163 15.49 17.60 -5.04
N LYS A 164 15.87 18.79 -4.55
CA LYS A 164 14.95 19.71 -3.84
C LYS A 164 13.78 20.23 -4.69
N ARG A 165 13.82 20.09 -6.02
CA ARG A 165 12.75 20.53 -6.93
C ARG A 165 11.62 19.51 -7.05
N ALA A 166 11.76 18.34 -6.43
CA ALA A 166 10.75 17.29 -6.45
C ALA A 166 9.50 17.68 -5.65
N SER A 167 9.58 18.69 -4.78
CA SER A 167 8.42 19.22 -4.06
C SER A 167 8.38 20.74 -4.13
N GLY A 168 7.19 21.28 -3.91
CA GLY A 168 6.98 22.72 -3.82
C GLY A 168 5.52 23.09 -3.67
N PHE A 169 5.28 24.37 -3.43
CA PHE A 169 3.95 24.91 -3.18
C PHE A 169 3.50 25.83 -4.32
N GLU A 170 2.23 25.75 -4.67
CA GLU A 170 1.56 26.69 -5.55
C GLU A 170 0.35 27.30 -4.85
N GLY A 171 0.34 28.62 -4.72
CA GLY A 171 -0.72 29.31 -4.00
C GLY A 171 -0.30 30.67 -3.49
N LYS A 172 -0.96 31.14 -2.43
CA LYS A 172 -0.71 32.44 -1.80
C LYS A 172 -0.16 32.24 -0.39
N LEU A 173 1.00 32.84 -0.13
CA LEU A 173 1.65 32.98 1.18
C LEU A 173 2.41 34.30 1.17
N ASP A 174 1.76 35.39 1.62
CA ASP A 174 2.15 36.82 1.48
C ASP A 174 2.41 37.32 0.03
N ARG A 175 2.83 36.43 -0.86
CA ARG A 175 3.07 36.54 -2.28
C ARG A 175 2.56 35.28 -2.98
N THR A 176 2.37 35.36 -4.29
CA THR A 176 2.03 34.20 -5.11
C THR A 176 3.26 33.31 -5.30
N LEU A 177 3.15 32.05 -4.93
CA LEU A 177 4.13 31.00 -5.16
C LEU A 177 3.68 30.13 -6.34
N ASN A 178 4.59 29.82 -7.24
CA ASN A 178 4.31 29.02 -8.43
C ASN A 178 5.21 27.78 -8.45
N PHE A 179 4.60 26.59 -8.48
CA PHE A 179 5.36 25.34 -8.59
C PHE A 179 5.41 24.85 -10.04
N LYS A 180 6.64 24.64 -10.53
CA LYS A 180 6.86 24.32 -11.95
C LYS A 180 6.41 22.91 -12.34
N TYR A 181 6.59 21.91 -11.46
CA TYR A 181 6.42 20.50 -11.78
C TYR A 181 5.06 19.93 -11.33
N LYS A 182 4.01 20.73 -11.48
CA LYS A 182 2.63 20.38 -11.11
C LYS A 182 1.87 19.54 -12.14
N ASN A 183 2.44 19.32 -13.33
CA ASN A 183 1.82 18.54 -14.41
C ASN A 183 2.85 17.69 -15.19
N ILE A 184 2.38 16.60 -15.79
CA ILE A 184 3.20 15.63 -16.53
C ILE A 184 3.94 16.27 -17.70
N ALA A 185 3.30 17.16 -18.46
CA ALA A 185 3.91 17.79 -19.62
C ALA A 185 5.17 18.61 -19.24
N SER A 186 5.10 19.34 -18.12
CA SER A 186 6.23 20.15 -17.63
C SER A 186 7.38 19.28 -17.13
N ILE A 187 7.07 18.13 -16.51
CA ILE A 187 8.06 17.14 -16.09
C ILE A 187 8.73 16.49 -17.31
N LYS A 188 7.94 15.98 -18.27
CA LYS A 188 8.46 15.34 -19.49
C LYS A 188 9.36 16.29 -20.29
N ARG A 189 8.95 17.56 -20.45
CA ARG A 189 9.78 18.59 -21.11
C ARG A 189 11.11 18.84 -20.39
N TRP A 190 11.15 18.72 -19.07
CA TRP A 190 12.39 18.83 -18.32
C TRP A 190 13.27 17.59 -18.52
N LEU A 191 12.67 16.39 -18.45
CA LEU A 191 13.36 15.13 -18.71
C LEU A 191 13.95 15.09 -20.13
N ASP A 192 13.21 15.52 -21.15
CA ASP A 192 13.70 15.59 -22.53
C ASP A 192 15.00 16.41 -22.68
N LYS A 193 15.24 17.38 -21.78
CA LYS A 193 16.41 18.27 -21.83
C LYS A 193 17.55 17.85 -20.91
N HIS A 194 17.26 17.06 -19.88
CA HIS A 194 18.18 16.84 -18.76
C HIS A 194 18.39 15.36 -18.41
N TYR A 195 17.62 14.44 -19.02
CA TYR A 195 17.67 13.01 -18.78
C TYR A 195 17.86 12.21 -20.07
#